data_AF-A0A2E9J9B7-F1
#
_entry.id   AF-A0A2E9J9B7-F1
#
_cell.length_a   1.000
_cell.length_b   1.000
_cell.length_c   1.000
_cell.angle_alpha   90.00
_cell.angle_beta   90.00
_cell.angle_gamma   90.00
#
_symmetry.space_group_name_H-M   'P 1'
#
loop_
_entity.id
_entity.type
_entity.pdbx_description
1 polymer ?
#
loop_
_entity_poly.entity_id
_entity_poly.type
_entity_poly.pdbx_seq_one_letter_code
_entity_poly.pdbx_strand_id
1 'polypeptide(L)'
;MTVDIEEIKLSEKLQKMYQEFLIYVEQENVEFERTESKKLELQLKEKIQWLKKYLVHLEKGGKRIQAGADYWVQHENHKLIIEYGEDGQGNIEQDILFLWCETCSDIVSSYIKKSDENKEFEKIKNHLGHEISPVREIQNSKKIYLTCNHCMKNSIILCNEISEWFNEI
;
A
#
# COMPACT_ATOMS: atom_id res chain seq x y z
N MET A 1 9.47 -21.67 15.41
CA MET A 1 9.59 -20.49 14.52
C MET A 1 10.52 -19.51 15.20
N THR A 2 11.51 -18.98 14.48
CA THR A 2 12.44 -17.98 15.01
C THR A 2 11.80 -16.60 14.83
N VAL A 3 11.70 -15.85 15.92
CA VAL A 3 11.16 -14.48 15.90
C VAL A 3 12.13 -13.56 15.18
N ASP A 4 11.62 -12.74 14.26
CA ASP A 4 12.43 -11.77 13.50
C ASP A 4 12.62 -10.48 14.31
N ILE A 5 13.60 -10.52 15.23
CA ILE A 5 13.86 -9.44 16.18
C ILE A 5 14.26 -8.12 15.48
N GLU A 6 14.91 -8.20 14.32
CA GLU A 6 15.33 -7.01 13.57
C GLU A 6 14.13 -6.29 12.96
N GLU A 7 13.22 -7.05 12.34
CA GLU A 7 11.98 -6.51 11.78
C GLU A 7 11.06 -5.92 12.86
N ILE A 8 10.97 -6.56 14.03
CA ILE A 8 10.21 -6.04 15.17
C ILE A 8 10.77 -4.68 15.61
N LYS A 9 12.08 -4.59 15.85
CA LYS A 9 12.71 -3.32 16.27
C LYS A 9 12.53 -2.21 15.25
N LEU A 10 12.61 -2.54 13.95
CA LEU A 10 12.36 -1.57 12.88
C LEU A 10 10.90 -1.11 12.90
N SER A 11 9.96 -2.03 13.02
CA SER A 11 8.52 -1.75 13.06
C SER A 11 8.11 -0.94 14.30
N GLU A 12 8.70 -1.22 15.47
CA GLU A 12 8.53 -0.42 16.69
C GLU A 12 9.04 1.01 16.51
N LYS A 13 10.22 1.17 15.89
CA LYS A 13 10.79 2.49 15.60
C LYS A 13 9.88 3.30 14.67
N LEU A 14 9.37 2.67 13.61
CA LEU A 14 8.43 3.29 12.67
C LEU A 14 7.13 3.68 13.36
N GLN A 15 6.57 2.79 14.19
CA GLN A 15 5.36 3.08 14.94
C GLN A 15 5.55 4.28 15.87
N LYS A 16 6.66 4.34 16.60
CA LYS A 16 6.98 5.46 17.49
C LYS A 16 7.12 6.77 16.71
N MET A 17 7.83 6.75 15.59
CA MET A 17 7.99 7.91 14.71
C MET A 17 6.63 8.44 14.22
N TYR A 18 5.74 7.56 13.75
CA TYR A 18 4.41 7.99 13.31
C TYR A 18 3.54 8.51 14.46
N GLN A 19 3.66 7.95 15.67
CA GLN A 19 2.98 8.47 16.85
C GLN A 19 3.47 9.87 17.24
N GLU A 20 4.79 10.08 17.23
CA GLU A 20 5.39 11.40 17.49
C GLU A 20 4.92 12.42 16.44
N PHE A 21 4.88 12.03 15.16
CA PHE A 21 4.39 12.90 14.10
C PHE A 21 2.88 13.19 14.21
N LEU A 22 2.08 12.20 14.62
CA LEU A 22 0.66 12.41 14.90
C LEU A 22 0.44 13.42 16.04
N ILE A 23 1.19 13.29 17.13
CA ILE A 23 1.14 14.22 18.26
C ILE A 23 1.51 15.64 17.78
N TYR A 24 2.54 15.77 16.96
CA TYR A 24 2.95 17.04 16.38
C TYR A 24 1.83 17.67 15.53
N VAL A 25 1.21 16.90 14.64
CA VAL A 25 0.08 17.35 13.80
C VAL A 25 -1.13 17.76 14.65
N GLU A 26 -1.45 17.00 15.70
CA GLU A 26 -2.56 17.29 16.63
C GLU A 26 -2.28 18.54 17.50
N GLN A 27 -1.03 18.75 17.93
CA GLN A 27 -0.64 19.84 18.85
C GLN A 27 -0.37 21.16 18.14
N GLU A 28 0.31 21.14 17.00
CA GLU A 28 0.69 22.38 16.32
C GLU A 28 -0.47 23.09 15.66
N ASN A 29 -1.64 22.44 15.52
CA ASN A 29 -2.84 23.00 14.88
C ASN A 29 -2.41 23.80 13.63
N VAL A 30 -1.49 23.19 12.87
CA VAL A 30 -0.58 23.88 11.95
C VAL A 30 -1.41 24.84 11.11
N GLU A 31 -0.89 26.04 10.82
CA GLU A 31 -1.52 27.06 9.94
C GLU A 31 -1.83 26.54 8.50
N PHE A 32 -1.86 25.23 8.29
CA PHE A 32 -2.45 24.53 7.17
C PHE A 32 -3.97 24.69 7.15
N GLU A 33 -4.52 24.63 5.95
CA GLU A 33 -5.96 24.45 5.77
C GLU A 33 -6.42 23.25 6.61
N ARG A 34 -7.36 23.49 7.53
CA ARG A 34 -7.87 22.48 8.50
C ARG A 34 -8.23 21.14 7.86
N THR A 35 -8.50 21.11 6.56
CA THR A 35 -8.81 19.92 5.78
C THR A 35 -7.58 19.03 5.56
N GLU A 36 -6.44 19.60 5.16
CA GLU A 36 -5.20 18.85 4.87
C GLU A 36 -4.61 18.25 6.15
N SER A 37 -4.62 19.01 7.24
CA SER A 37 -4.17 18.51 8.56
C SER A 37 -5.01 17.31 9.03
N LYS A 38 -6.34 17.35 8.87
CA LYS A 38 -7.22 16.23 9.19
C LYS A 38 -6.99 15.01 8.30
N LYS A 39 -6.71 15.21 7.01
CA LYS A 39 -6.38 14.12 6.09
C LYS A 39 -5.09 13.43 6.55
N LEU A 40 -4.06 14.20 6.89
CA LEU A 40 -2.80 13.67 7.40
C LEU A 40 -2.97 12.92 8.73
N GLU A 41 -3.77 13.46 9.65
CA GLU A 41 -4.10 12.82 10.92
C GLU A 41 -4.73 11.43 10.70
N LEU A 42 -5.69 11.33 9.78
CA LEU A 42 -6.35 10.07 9.44
C LEU A 42 -5.36 9.07 8.82
N GLN A 43 -4.52 9.51 7.89
CA GLN A 43 -3.48 8.69 7.27
C GLN A 43 -2.52 8.12 8.32
N LEU A 44 -2.06 8.95 9.27
CA LEU A 44 -1.16 8.51 10.33
C LEU A 44 -1.83 7.51 11.26
N LYS A 45 -3.10 7.73 11.63
CA LYS A 45 -3.88 6.81 12.45
C LYS A 45 -4.02 5.44 11.79
N GLU A 46 -4.29 5.39 10.49
CA GLU A 46 -4.37 4.15 9.72
C GLU A 46 -3.01 3.44 9.64
N LYS A 47 -1.92 4.15 9.31
CA LYS A 47 -0.55 3.59 9.29
C LYS A 47 -0.16 3.01 10.65
N ILE A 48 -0.45 3.72 11.74
CA ILE A 48 -0.19 3.24 13.12
C ILE A 48 -1.01 1.99 13.42
N GLN A 49 -2.29 1.94 13.03
CA GLN A 49 -3.14 0.78 13.26
C GLN A 49 -2.62 -0.46 12.52
N TRP A 50 -2.20 -0.32 11.26
CA TRP A 50 -1.60 -1.41 10.51
C TRP A 50 -0.30 -1.90 11.13
N LEU A 51 0.60 -0.99 11.55
CA LEU A 51 1.83 -1.35 12.24
C LEU A 51 1.58 -2.08 13.57
N LYS A 52 0.55 -1.67 14.35
CA LYS A 52 0.16 -2.38 15.57
C LYS A 52 -0.20 -3.83 15.28
N LYS A 53 -1.01 -4.07 14.24
CA LYS A 53 -1.40 -5.44 13.83
C LYS A 53 -0.19 -6.25 13.36
N TYR A 54 0.68 -5.64 12.55
CA TYR A 54 1.89 -6.29 12.04
C TYR A 54 2.87 -6.67 13.16
N LEU A 55 3.08 -5.80 14.15
CA LEU A 55 3.92 -6.10 15.32
C LEU A 55 3.40 -7.32 16.09
N VAL A 56 2.10 -7.37 16.39
CA VAL A 56 1.48 -8.52 17.06
C VAL A 56 1.69 -9.81 16.25
N HIS A 57 1.59 -9.75 14.93
CA HIS A 57 1.87 -10.88 14.05
C HIS A 57 3.33 -11.34 14.14
N LEU A 58 4.30 -10.42 14.07
CA LEU A 58 5.73 -10.73 14.18
C LEU A 58 6.10 -11.30 15.56
N GLU A 59 5.54 -10.75 16.64
CA GLU A 59 5.75 -11.23 18.02
C GLU A 59 5.29 -12.69 18.22
N LYS A 60 4.26 -13.11 17.49
CA LYS A 60 3.81 -14.52 17.44
C LYS A 60 4.70 -15.41 16.55
N GLY A 61 5.80 -14.88 16.01
CA GLY A 61 6.71 -15.55 15.09
C GLY A 61 6.24 -15.53 13.62
N GLY A 62 5.30 -14.65 13.29
CA GLY A 62 4.81 -14.45 11.94
C GLY A 62 5.90 -14.05 10.95
N LYS A 63 5.68 -14.35 9.66
CA LYS A 63 6.60 -13.97 8.59
C LYS A 63 6.44 -12.50 8.21
N ARG A 64 7.50 -11.91 7.66
CA ARG A 64 7.45 -10.55 7.10
C ARG A 64 6.36 -10.43 6.05
N ILE A 65 5.79 -9.22 5.98
CA ILE A 65 4.85 -8.85 4.93
C ILE A 65 5.50 -8.94 3.55
N GLN A 66 4.74 -9.36 2.54
CA GLN A 66 5.24 -9.46 1.16
C GLN A 66 4.94 -8.17 0.39
N ALA A 67 5.91 -7.68 -0.39
CA ALA A 67 5.65 -6.59 -1.33
C ALA A 67 4.53 -6.99 -2.32
N GLY A 68 3.69 -6.04 -2.71
CA GLY A 68 2.55 -6.29 -3.59
C GLY A 68 1.26 -6.57 -2.82
N ALA A 69 0.73 -7.80 -2.93
CA ALA A 69 -0.63 -8.14 -2.51
C ALA A 69 -0.95 -7.76 -1.05
N ASP A 70 -0.03 -7.99 -0.12
CA ASP A 70 -0.23 -7.64 1.29
C ASP A 70 -0.28 -6.12 1.51
N TYR A 71 0.42 -5.34 0.68
CA TYR A 71 0.30 -3.87 0.70
C TYR A 71 -1.02 -3.44 0.09
N TRP A 72 -1.53 -4.11 -0.95
CA TRP A 72 -2.84 -3.80 -1.54
C TRP A 72 -3.97 -3.93 -0.51
N VAL A 73 -3.91 -4.95 0.35
CA VAL A 73 -4.90 -5.20 1.42
C VAL A 73 -5.01 -4.01 2.38
N GLN A 74 -3.90 -3.34 2.65
CA GLN A 74 -3.90 -2.17 3.53
C GLN A 74 -4.64 -0.96 2.94
N HIS A 75 -5.01 -1.04 1.65
CA HIS A 75 -5.56 0.04 0.85
C HIS A 75 -6.94 -0.30 0.25
N GLU A 76 -7.67 -1.32 0.75
CA GLU A 76 -8.97 -1.81 0.22
C GLU A 76 -10.07 -0.75 0.06
N ASN A 77 -9.92 0.43 0.66
CA ASN A 77 -10.87 1.53 0.56
C ASN A 77 -10.22 2.83 0.07
N HIS A 78 -9.03 2.74 -0.52
CA HIS A 78 -8.29 3.90 -1.00
C HIS A 78 -8.42 4.05 -2.51
N LYS A 79 -8.24 5.28 -2.97
CA LYS A 79 -8.21 5.59 -4.40
C LYS A 79 -6.78 5.39 -4.90
N LEU A 80 -6.58 4.38 -5.73
CA LEU A 80 -5.29 4.12 -6.37
C LEU A 80 -5.33 4.58 -7.84
N ILE A 81 -4.20 5.05 -8.35
CA ILE A 81 -4.00 5.40 -9.75
C ILE A 81 -2.72 4.73 -10.25
N ILE A 82 -2.72 4.31 -11.50
CA ILE A 82 -1.51 3.85 -12.18
C ILE A 82 -0.86 5.04 -12.87
N GLU A 83 0.40 5.30 -12.57
CA GLU A 83 1.19 6.37 -13.17
C GLU A 83 2.60 5.89 -13.53
N TYR A 84 3.30 6.66 -14.37
CA TYR A 84 4.71 6.41 -14.63
C TYR A 84 5.53 6.71 -13.38
N GLY A 85 6.42 5.80 -13.04
CA GLY A 85 7.28 5.94 -11.87
C GLY A 85 8.58 6.66 -12.18
N GLU A 86 9.24 7.09 -11.11
CA GLU A 86 10.56 7.70 -11.17
C GLU A 86 11.66 6.64 -10.98
N ASP A 87 12.81 6.86 -11.61
CA ASP A 87 14.02 6.09 -11.37
C ASP A 87 14.73 6.53 -10.07
N GLY A 88 15.87 5.89 -9.75
CA GLY A 88 16.66 6.24 -8.57
C GLY A 88 17.27 7.66 -8.58
N GLN A 89 17.14 8.39 -9.67
CA GLN A 89 17.59 9.78 -9.84
C GLN A 89 16.42 10.78 -9.85
N GLY A 90 15.17 10.31 -9.74
CA GLY A 90 13.97 11.14 -9.79
C GLY A 90 13.50 11.46 -11.21
N ASN A 91 14.00 10.76 -12.24
CA ASN A 91 13.53 10.94 -13.62
C ASN A 91 12.32 10.03 -13.87
N ILE A 92 11.24 10.59 -14.44
CA ILE A 92 10.08 9.80 -14.84
C ILE A 92 10.46 8.87 -15.99
N GLU A 93 10.28 7.57 -15.79
CA GLU A 93 10.63 6.51 -16.75
C GLU A 93 9.40 5.71 -17.18
N GLN A 94 9.24 5.51 -18.49
CA GLN A 94 8.07 4.78 -19.03
C GLN A 94 8.10 3.27 -18.79
N ASP A 95 9.27 2.76 -18.39
CA ASP A 95 9.50 1.37 -18.03
C ASP A 95 9.28 1.11 -16.53
N ILE A 96 8.84 2.12 -15.78
CA ILE A 96 8.46 2.01 -14.37
C ILE A 96 7.00 2.47 -14.24
N LEU A 97 6.19 1.66 -13.57
CA LEU A 97 4.82 2.01 -13.22
C LEU A 97 4.65 1.97 -11.71
N PHE A 98 4.08 3.01 -11.15
CA PHE A 98 3.65 3.04 -9.76
C PHE A 98 2.14 2.84 -9.67
N LEU A 99 1.74 2.05 -8.67
CA LEU A 99 0.40 2.09 -8.13
C LEU A 99 0.42 3.11 -6.98
N TRP A 100 0.01 4.32 -7.28
CA TRP A 100 -0.01 5.45 -6.35
C TRP A 100 -1.32 5.49 -5.58
N CYS A 101 -1.24 5.66 -4.26
CA CYS A 101 -2.41 5.91 -3.43
C CYS A 101 -2.61 7.41 -3.23
N GLU A 102 -3.65 7.99 -3.84
CA GLU A 102 -4.00 9.40 -3.61
C GLU A 102 -4.51 9.67 -2.19
N THR A 103 -5.06 8.64 -1.55
CA THR A 103 -5.55 8.72 -0.17
C THR A 103 -4.38 8.83 0.81
N CYS A 104 -3.28 8.10 0.59
CA CYS A 104 -2.09 8.09 1.47
C CYS A 104 -0.96 9.00 1.01
N SER A 105 -1.02 9.49 -0.23
CA SER A 105 0.10 10.15 -0.91
C SER A 105 1.36 9.28 -0.86
N ASP A 106 1.23 8.01 -1.24
CA ASP A 106 2.30 7.00 -1.08
C ASP A 106 2.28 5.96 -2.22
N ILE A 107 3.44 5.36 -2.48
CA ILE A 107 3.58 4.29 -3.47
C ILE A 107 3.17 2.97 -2.83
N VAL A 108 2.12 2.34 -3.35
CA VAL A 108 1.64 1.04 -2.85
C VAL A 108 2.45 -0.10 -3.45
N SER A 109 2.80 0.01 -4.74
CA SER A 109 3.58 -1.00 -5.47
C SER A 109 4.25 -0.40 -6.69
N SER A 110 5.38 -0.98 -7.09
CA SER A 110 6.13 -0.59 -8.29
C SER A 110 6.30 -1.78 -9.23
N TYR A 111 6.15 -1.54 -10.53
CA TYR A 111 6.33 -2.55 -11.57
C TYR A 111 7.35 -2.03 -12.58
N ILE A 112 8.45 -2.76 -12.72
CA ILE A 112 9.53 -2.41 -13.65
C ILE A 112 9.45 -3.34 -14.85
N LYS A 113 9.57 -2.79 -16.06
CA LYS A 113 9.63 -3.56 -17.30
C LYS A 113 10.95 -4.32 -17.36
N LYS A 114 10.91 -5.61 -17.00
CA LYS A 114 12.09 -6.49 -17.00
C LYS A 114 12.51 -6.98 -18.39
N SER A 115 11.57 -7.05 -19.33
CA SER A 115 11.78 -7.45 -20.73
C SER A 115 10.55 -7.07 -21.57
N ASP A 116 10.67 -7.11 -22.90
CA ASP A 116 9.55 -6.85 -23.82
C ASP A 116 8.41 -7.87 -23.72
N GLU A 117 8.66 -9.05 -23.14
CA GLU A 117 7.64 -10.07 -22.90
C GLU A 117 7.00 -10.00 -21.50
N ASN A 118 7.22 -8.92 -20.74
CA ASN A 118 6.65 -8.76 -19.41
C ASN A 118 5.13 -8.51 -19.46
N LYS A 119 4.35 -9.59 -19.59
CA LYS A 119 2.89 -9.56 -19.70
C LYS A 119 2.20 -8.89 -18.51
N GLU A 120 2.79 -8.97 -17.32
CA GLU A 120 2.22 -8.31 -16.13
C GLU A 120 2.32 -6.79 -16.25
N PHE A 121 3.50 -6.29 -16.62
CA PHE A 121 3.72 -4.86 -16.83
C PHE A 121 2.80 -4.30 -17.92
N GLU A 122 2.70 -4.99 -19.07
CA GLU A 122 1.82 -4.55 -20.16
C GLU A 122 0.34 -4.57 -19.76
N LYS A 123 -0.10 -5.56 -18.96
CA LYS A 123 -1.47 -5.56 -18.39
C LYS A 123 -1.72 -4.30 -17.57
N ILE A 124 -0.83 -3.96 -16.65
CA ILE A 124 -0.98 -2.78 -15.78
C ILE A 124 -0.91 -1.49 -16.62
N LYS A 125 0.03 -1.40 -17.56
CA LYS A 125 0.21 -0.24 -18.45
C LYS A 125 -1.05 0.11 -19.22
N ASN A 126 -1.85 -0.88 -19.62
CA ASN A 126 -3.13 -0.65 -20.32
C ASN A 126 -4.18 0.10 -19.47
N HIS A 127 -3.93 0.26 -18.17
CA HIS A 127 -4.79 1.01 -17.25
C HIS A 127 -4.09 2.27 -16.70
N LEU A 128 -3.06 2.78 -17.39
CA LEU A 128 -2.40 4.03 -17.02
C LEU A 128 -3.42 5.18 -16.90
N GLY A 129 -3.34 5.91 -15.79
CA GLY A 129 -4.26 7.01 -15.45
C GLY A 129 -5.66 6.56 -15.01
N HIS A 130 -5.94 5.26 -14.92
CA HIS A 130 -7.23 4.78 -14.44
C HIS A 130 -7.27 4.69 -12.91
N GLU A 131 -8.48 4.84 -12.37
CA GLU A 131 -8.74 4.57 -10.97
C GLU A 131 -8.82 3.07 -10.72
N ILE A 132 -8.01 2.61 -9.78
CA ILE A 132 -7.86 1.21 -9.38
C ILE A 132 -8.30 1.06 -7.93
N SER A 133 -9.02 -0.02 -7.64
CA SER A 133 -9.39 -0.41 -6.29
C SER A 133 -8.84 -1.80 -5.98
N PRO A 134 -8.15 -1.98 -4.86
CA PRO A 134 -7.85 -3.30 -4.35
C PRO A 134 -9.10 -3.86 -3.66
N VAL A 135 -9.55 -5.05 -4.08
CA VAL A 135 -10.80 -5.65 -3.63
C VAL A 135 -10.59 -7.13 -3.34
N ARG A 136 -10.98 -7.59 -2.14
CA ARG A 136 -10.99 -9.02 -1.84
C ARG A 136 -12.12 -9.73 -2.58
N GLU A 137 -11.86 -10.99 -2.95
CA GLU A 137 -12.87 -11.84 -3.60
C GLU A 137 -14.16 -11.97 -2.77
N ILE A 138 -13.99 -12.19 -1.47
CA ILE A 138 -15.03 -12.24 -0.44
C ILE A 138 -14.39 -11.78 0.87
N GLN A 139 -15.23 -11.46 1.87
CA GLN A 139 -14.76 -11.17 3.22
C GLN A 139 -13.87 -12.33 3.73
N ASN A 140 -12.71 -12.00 4.29
CA ASN A 140 -11.69 -12.94 4.78
C ASN A 140 -11.08 -13.87 3.70
N SER A 141 -11.21 -13.52 2.42
CA SER A 141 -10.49 -14.24 1.36
C SER A 141 -8.99 -14.02 1.47
N LYS A 142 -8.22 -15.07 1.18
CA LYS A 142 -6.77 -14.98 0.91
C LYS A 142 -6.47 -14.41 -0.46
N LYS A 143 -7.46 -14.11 -1.29
CA LYS A 143 -7.28 -13.52 -2.62
C LYS A 143 -7.72 -12.08 -2.65
N ILE A 144 -6.84 -11.25 -3.19
CA ILE A 144 -7.11 -9.84 -3.49
C ILE A 144 -6.89 -9.57 -4.97
N TYR A 145 -7.77 -8.73 -5.50
CA TYR A 145 -7.76 -8.28 -6.89
C TYR A 145 -7.41 -6.80 -6.96
N LEU A 146 -6.66 -6.39 -7.99
CA LEU A 146 -6.65 -5.00 -8.41
C LEU A 146 -7.68 -4.84 -9.52
N THR A 147 -8.70 -4.03 -9.29
CA THR A 147 -9.80 -3.81 -10.24
C THR A 147 -9.79 -2.38 -10.77
N CYS A 148 -9.93 -2.22 -12.08
CA CYS A 148 -10.08 -0.94 -12.74
C CYS A 148 -11.54 -0.50 -12.75
N ASN A 149 -11.83 0.67 -12.17
CA ASN A 149 -13.19 1.21 -12.07
C ASN A 149 -13.70 1.78 -13.40
N HIS A 150 -12.80 2.11 -14.33
CA HIS A 150 -13.15 2.64 -15.65
C HIS A 150 -13.41 1.57 -16.73
N CYS A 151 -12.95 0.34 -16.54
CA CYS A 151 -12.99 -0.69 -17.58
C CYS A 151 -14.12 -1.69 -17.34
N MET A 152 -15.16 -1.65 -18.20
CA MET A 152 -16.29 -2.61 -18.14
C MET A 152 -15.89 -4.04 -18.58
N LYS A 153 -14.92 -4.16 -19.49
CA LYS A 153 -14.31 -5.45 -19.90
C LYS A 153 -12.88 -5.49 -19.34
N ASN A 154 -12.45 -6.64 -18.82
CA ASN A 154 -11.14 -6.81 -18.17
C ASN A 154 -10.93 -5.86 -16.98
N SER A 155 -11.94 -5.73 -16.12
CA SER A 155 -11.82 -4.91 -14.90
C SER A 155 -10.75 -5.44 -13.96
N ILE A 156 -10.55 -6.76 -13.88
CA ILE A 156 -9.49 -7.36 -13.05
C ILE A 156 -8.15 -7.25 -13.77
N ILE A 157 -7.22 -6.53 -13.16
CA ILE A 157 -5.85 -6.32 -13.66
C ILE A 157 -4.94 -7.44 -13.16
N LEU A 158 -4.85 -7.59 -11.83
CA LEU A 158 -4.05 -8.58 -11.13
C LEU A 158 -4.87 -9.32 -10.07
N CYS A 159 -4.43 -10.52 -9.76
CA CYS A 159 -4.96 -11.37 -8.69
C CYS A 159 -3.77 -12.01 -7.98
N ASN A 160 -3.67 -11.83 -6.67
CA ASN A 160 -2.64 -12.48 -5.86
C ASN A 160 -3.20 -13.00 -4.54
N GLU A 161 -2.45 -13.91 -3.94
CA GLU A 161 -2.69 -14.35 -2.57
C GLU A 161 -2.06 -13.40 -1.57
N ILE A 162 -2.74 -13.20 -0.45
CA ILE A 162 -2.30 -12.38 0.67
C ILE A 162 -1.90 -13.29 1.83
N SER A 163 -1.03 -12.79 2.68
CA SER A 163 -0.57 -13.49 3.87
C SER A 163 -1.72 -13.84 4.81
N GLU A 164 -1.67 -15.02 5.42
CA GLU A 164 -2.80 -15.59 6.16
C GLU A 164 -3.26 -14.76 7.36
N TRP A 165 -2.35 -13.97 7.95
CA TRP A 165 -2.63 -13.14 9.12
C TRP A 165 -3.60 -11.99 8.83
N PHE A 166 -3.80 -11.64 7.56
CA PHE A 166 -4.80 -10.67 7.15
C PHE A 166 -6.25 -11.18 7.22
N ASN A 167 -6.45 -12.48 7.50
CA ASN A 167 -7.78 -13.07 7.72
C ASN A 167 -8.22 -13.04 9.19
N GLU A 168 -7.31 -12.70 10.10
CA GLU A 168 -7.64 -12.46 11.52
C GLU A 168 -8.19 -11.05 11.76
N ILE A 169 -8.41 -10.28 10.68
CA ILE A 169 -8.77 -8.85 10.67
C ILE A 169 -10.22 -8.65 10.26
#